data_AF-A0A5N6DN34-F1
#
_entry.id   AF-A0A5N6DN34-F1
#
_cell.length_a   1.000
_cell.length_b   1.000
_cell.length_c   1.000
_cell.angle_alpha   90.00
_cell.angle_beta   90.00
_cell.angle_gamma   90.00
#
_symmetry.space_group_name_H-M   'P 1'
#
loop_
_entity.id
_entity.type
_entity.pdbx_description
1 polymer ?
#
loop_
_entity_poly.entity_id
_entity_poly.type
_entity_poly.pdbx_seq_one_letter_code
_entity_poly.pdbx_strand_id
1 'polypeptide(L)'
;MTHNSTSTSQWDPELIGDIIGPGAKELLEIYSGIPPADVNLHVARIAKQGWEIAPYPCFRLASFLNLELSRLPVYPRIVDRVKQGALLIDLGCGLGQDIRRLAYDGAPSENMLGLDLREEVIELGYDLFKDRDTLRATFLAQDFFEDTPVLREMIGKIEIINSRLFMHLWDWAGQVRVGQRMIELLTPQGGLITGLHSGGRESGNHKAEGWIERFIHNEMSFRQMWIEIERLTGAHCTLEISAREDKRYRPDDQPALRLQWVVEVRR
;
A
#
# COMPACT_ATOMS: atom_id res chain seq x y z
N MET A 1 31.00 -18.49 20.43
CA MET A 1 29.86 -18.83 21.31
C MET A 1 28.61 -18.48 20.55
N THR A 2 27.85 -19.50 20.20
CA THR A 2 26.57 -19.43 19.50
C THR A 2 25.56 -18.72 20.39
N HIS A 3 25.19 -17.48 20.02
CA HIS A 3 24.00 -16.87 20.58
C HIS A 3 22.78 -17.55 19.96
N ASN A 4 22.30 -18.59 20.65
CA ASN A 4 20.91 -19.03 20.54
C ASN A 4 20.03 -17.84 20.94
N SER A 5 19.48 -17.13 19.96
CA SER A 5 18.35 -16.23 20.20
C SER A 5 17.12 -17.09 20.49
N THR A 6 16.69 -17.08 21.74
CA THR A 6 15.48 -17.71 22.22
C THR A 6 14.26 -17.31 21.37
N SER A 7 13.56 -18.33 20.89
CA SER A 7 12.50 -18.35 19.88
C SER A 7 11.11 -17.95 20.42
N THR A 8 10.99 -16.88 21.23
CA THR A 8 9.71 -16.60 21.93
C THR A 8 8.94 -15.32 21.58
N SER A 9 9.39 -14.34 20.77
CA SER A 9 8.77 -13.00 20.92
C SER A 9 8.44 -12.15 19.68
N GLN A 10 8.44 -12.66 18.44
CA GLN A 10 8.16 -11.78 17.28
C GLN A 10 6.66 -11.48 17.07
N TRP A 11 5.78 -12.42 17.42
CA TRP A 11 4.33 -12.27 17.33
C TRP A 11 3.66 -12.54 18.67
N ASP A 12 4.33 -12.16 19.76
CA ASP A 12 3.72 -12.17 21.08
C ASP A 12 2.54 -11.18 21.09
N PRO A 13 1.30 -11.61 21.42
CA PRO A 13 0.15 -10.71 21.51
C PRO A 13 0.39 -9.51 22.43
N GLU A 14 1.15 -9.65 23.51
CA GLU A 14 1.43 -8.53 24.42
C GLU A 14 2.28 -7.46 23.72
N LEU A 15 3.34 -7.88 23.00
CA LEU A 15 4.22 -6.97 22.26
C LEU A 15 3.55 -6.37 21.02
N ILE A 16 2.62 -7.10 20.40
CA ILE A 16 1.85 -6.59 19.27
C ILE A 16 0.87 -5.50 19.71
N GLY A 17 0.37 -5.51 20.94
CA GLY A 17 -0.52 -4.47 21.45
C GLY A 17 0.08 -3.06 21.31
N ASP A 18 1.37 -2.92 21.58
CA ASP A 18 2.08 -1.64 21.56
C ASP A 18 2.26 -1.04 20.16
N ILE A 19 2.12 -1.85 19.11
CA ILE A 19 2.28 -1.40 17.71
C ILE A 19 0.95 -1.12 17.00
N ILE A 20 -0.19 -1.55 17.56
CA ILE A 20 -1.51 -1.28 16.99
C ILE A 20 -1.87 0.18 17.26
N GLY A 21 -1.76 1.02 16.23
CA GLY A 21 -2.17 2.41 16.30
C GLY A 21 -3.69 2.57 16.52
N PRO A 22 -4.14 3.72 17.06
CA PRO A 22 -5.53 3.94 17.43
C PRO A 22 -6.52 3.75 16.27
N GLY A 23 -6.18 4.24 15.07
CA GLY A 23 -7.05 4.08 13.90
C GLY A 23 -7.17 2.64 13.40
N ALA A 24 -6.14 1.81 13.60
CA ALA A 24 -6.21 0.38 13.28
C ALA A 24 -7.03 -0.38 14.33
N LYS A 25 -6.83 -0.04 15.60
CA LYS A 25 -7.62 -0.59 16.72
C LYS A 25 -9.11 -0.30 16.53
N GLU A 26 -9.46 0.95 16.22
CA GLU A 26 -10.83 1.37 15.91
C GLU A 26 -11.43 0.54 14.76
N LEU A 27 -10.70 0.36 13.66
CA LEU A 27 -11.15 -0.42 12.51
C LEU A 27 -11.35 -1.91 12.87
N LEU A 28 -10.48 -2.49 13.70
CA LEU A 28 -10.65 -3.89 14.13
C LEU A 28 -11.82 -4.05 15.11
N GLU A 29 -12.00 -3.11 16.04
CA GLU A 29 -13.05 -3.20 17.06
C GLU A 29 -14.43 -2.89 16.50
N ILE A 30 -14.55 -1.78 15.75
CA ILE A 30 -15.84 -1.24 15.32
C ILE A 30 -16.25 -1.84 13.97
N TYR A 31 -15.40 -1.73 12.94
CA TYR A 31 -15.74 -2.24 11.61
C TYR A 31 -15.76 -3.77 11.58
N SER A 32 -14.77 -4.41 12.20
CA SER A 32 -14.61 -5.87 12.17
C SER A 32 -15.34 -6.59 13.31
N GLY A 33 -15.89 -5.86 14.27
CA GLY A 33 -16.62 -6.41 15.42
C GLY A 33 -15.76 -7.29 16.34
N ILE A 34 -14.44 -7.08 16.39
CA ILE A 34 -13.55 -7.85 17.25
C ILE A 34 -13.60 -7.27 18.67
N PRO A 35 -13.89 -8.08 19.70
CA PRO A 35 -13.85 -7.58 21.08
C PRO A 35 -12.48 -6.98 21.41
N PRO A 36 -12.41 -5.84 22.12
CA PRO A 36 -11.14 -5.18 22.47
C PRO A 36 -10.11 -6.11 23.15
N ALA A 37 -10.59 -7.08 23.94
CA ALA A 37 -9.75 -8.07 24.63
C ALA A 37 -9.08 -9.07 23.66
N ASP A 38 -9.65 -9.28 22.47
CA ASP A 38 -9.20 -10.28 21.50
C ASP A 38 -8.35 -9.70 20.38
N VAL A 39 -8.31 -8.37 20.22
CA VAL A 39 -7.63 -7.66 19.12
C VAL A 39 -6.17 -8.10 18.99
N ASN A 40 -5.41 -8.06 20.10
CA ASN A 40 -3.98 -8.37 20.08
C ASN A 40 -3.71 -9.82 19.66
N LEU A 41 -4.47 -10.76 20.23
CA LEU A 41 -4.35 -12.18 19.91
C LEU A 41 -4.71 -12.46 18.45
N HIS A 42 -5.77 -11.81 17.96
CA HIS A 42 -6.20 -11.93 16.57
C HIS A 42 -5.14 -11.40 15.61
N VAL A 43 -4.59 -10.20 15.85
CA VAL A 43 -3.53 -9.62 15.03
C VAL A 43 -2.26 -10.49 15.05
N ALA A 44 -1.87 -11.02 16.21
CA ALA A 44 -0.73 -11.92 16.34
C ALA A 44 -0.89 -13.18 15.48
N ARG A 45 -2.07 -13.79 15.50
CA ARG A 45 -2.41 -14.94 14.66
C ARG A 45 -2.30 -14.59 13.17
N ILE A 46 -2.91 -13.47 12.74
CA ILE A 46 -2.87 -13.01 11.35
C ILE A 46 -1.43 -12.73 10.91
N ALA A 47 -0.63 -12.06 11.73
CA ALA A 47 0.78 -11.78 11.44
C ALA A 47 1.59 -13.06 11.24
N LYS A 48 1.39 -14.06 12.10
CA LYS A 48 2.04 -15.38 11.96
C LYS A 48 1.61 -16.10 10.68
N GLN A 49 0.31 -16.20 10.42
CA GLN A 49 -0.20 -16.86 9.20
C GLN A 49 0.27 -16.16 7.93
N GLY A 50 0.27 -14.83 7.92
CA GLY A 50 0.77 -14.05 6.80
C GLY A 50 2.26 -14.29 6.52
N TRP A 51 3.08 -14.40 7.58
CA TRP A 51 4.49 -14.75 7.44
C TRP A 51 4.71 -16.15 6.84
N GLU A 52 3.87 -17.11 7.21
CA GLU A 52 3.89 -18.48 6.67
C GLU A 52 3.51 -18.50 5.17
N ILE A 53 2.60 -17.64 4.74
CA ILE A 53 2.22 -17.46 3.32
C ILE A 53 3.34 -16.78 2.53
N ALA A 54 3.82 -15.64 3.04
CA ALA A 54 4.89 -14.87 2.43
C ALA A 54 5.69 -14.15 3.52
N PRO A 55 7.02 -14.34 3.62
CA PRO A 55 7.85 -13.76 4.69
C PRO A 55 8.13 -12.27 4.44
N TYR A 56 7.09 -11.48 4.19
CA TYR A 56 7.18 -10.05 3.98
C TYR A 56 7.42 -9.31 5.30
N PRO A 57 8.24 -8.24 5.29
CA PRO A 57 8.48 -7.44 6.50
C PRO A 57 7.21 -6.86 7.13
N CYS A 58 6.12 -6.71 6.36
CA CYS A 58 4.86 -6.22 6.90
C CYS A 58 4.22 -7.14 7.94
N PHE A 59 4.32 -8.45 7.77
CA PHE A 59 3.84 -9.43 8.76
C PHE A 59 4.74 -9.51 9.98
N ARG A 60 6.04 -9.34 9.77
CA ARG A 60 7.03 -9.29 10.85
C ARG A 60 6.84 -8.08 11.78
N LEU A 61 6.47 -6.94 11.20
CA LEU A 61 6.39 -5.64 11.90
C LEU A 61 4.94 -5.19 12.14
N ALA A 62 3.95 -6.04 11.86
CA ALA A 62 2.52 -5.73 11.76
C ALA A 62 2.18 -4.42 11.00
N SER A 63 3.02 -4.04 10.03
CA SER A 63 2.86 -2.79 9.29
C SER A 63 1.72 -2.84 8.25
N PHE A 64 1.07 -4.00 8.10
CA PHE A 64 -0.22 -4.15 7.42
C PHE A 64 -1.37 -3.44 8.14
N LEU A 65 -1.18 -3.00 9.40
CA LEU A 65 -2.14 -2.15 10.13
C LEU A 65 -1.90 -0.65 9.93
N ASN A 66 -0.87 -0.25 9.19
CA ASN A 66 -0.61 1.16 8.92
C ASN A 66 -1.55 1.68 7.83
N LEU A 67 -2.52 2.50 8.23
CA LEU A 67 -3.52 3.14 7.38
C LEU A 67 -2.95 4.42 6.74
N GLU A 68 -1.87 4.30 5.95
CA GLU A 68 -1.12 5.46 5.46
C GLU A 68 -1.92 6.33 4.48
N LEU A 69 -2.84 5.74 3.70
CA LEU A 69 -3.71 6.51 2.81
C LEU A 69 -4.57 7.50 3.61
N SER A 70 -5.14 7.05 4.73
CA SER A 70 -5.99 7.88 5.61
C SER A 70 -5.25 9.05 6.28
N ARG A 71 -3.92 9.02 6.28
CA ARG A 71 -3.07 10.07 6.85
C ARG A 71 -2.70 11.16 5.85
N LEU A 72 -3.02 11.00 4.57
CA LEU A 72 -2.77 12.02 3.57
C LEU A 72 -3.75 13.20 3.74
N PRO A 73 -3.30 14.45 3.58
CA PRO A 73 -4.19 15.61 3.55
C PRO A 73 -5.29 15.50 2.48
N VAL A 74 -5.02 14.77 1.38
CA VAL A 74 -5.97 14.57 0.28
C VAL A 74 -7.04 13.52 0.57
N TYR A 75 -6.94 12.77 1.67
CA TYR A 75 -7.81 11.63 1.95
C TYR A 75 -9.31 11.96 2.01
N PRO A 76 -9.77 13.05 2.65
CA PRO A 76 -11.20 13.40 2.64
C PRO A 76 -11.74 13.58 1.22
N ARG A 77 -10.96 14.19 0.33
CA ARG A 77 -11.30 14.34 -1.09
C ARG A 77 -11.41 12.99 -1.80
N ILE A 78 -10.59 12.01 -1.44
CA ILE A 78 -10.67 10.65 -1.97
C ILE A 78 -11.99 10.00 -1.55
N VAL A 79 -12.31 10.02 -0.26
CA VAL A 79 -13.58 9.48 0.28
C VAL A 79 -14.78 10.09 -0.45
N ASP A 80 -14.81 11.41 -0.59
CA ASP A 80 -15.92 12.12 -1.24
C ASP A 80 -16.06 11.76 -2.72
N ARG A 81 -14.94 11.64 -3.45
CA ARG A 81 -14.98 11.22 -4.87
C ARG A 81 -15.50 9.80 -5.03
N VAL A 82 -15.07 8.86 -4.19
CA VAL A 82 -15.56 7.47 -4.26
C VAL A 82 -17.05 7.39 -3.91
N LYS A 83 -17.54 8.21 -2.96
CA LYS A 83 -18.98 8.40 -2.68
C LYS A 83 -19.76 8.94 -3.88
N GLN A 84 -19.11 9.72 -4.75
CA GLN A 84 -19.70 10.26 -5.98
C GLN A 84 -19.59 9.32 -7.18
N GLY A 85 -19.05 8.11 -7.00
CA GLY A 85 -18.95 7.09 -8.04
C GLY A 85 -17.56 6.93 -8.67
N ALA A 86 -16.55 7.67 -8.19
CA ALA A 86 -15.19 7.51 -8.68
C ALA A 86 -14.65 6.11 -8.37
N LEU A 87 -14.05 5.47 -9.37
CA LEU A 87 -13.38 4.18 -9.18
C LEU A 87 -11.99 4.37 -8.58
N LEU A 88 -11.69 3.58 -7.55
CA LEU A 88 -10.39 3.53 -6.89
C LEU A 88 -9.74 2.16 -7.05
N ILE A 89 -8.44 2.13 -7.30
CA ILE A 89 -7.63 0.90 -7.22
C ILE A 89 -6.48 1.06 -6.23
N ASP A 90 -6.32 0.07 -5.34
CA ASP A 90 -5.18 -0.06 -4.42
C ASP A 90 -4.20 -1.11 -4.96
N LEU A 91 -3.01 -0.68 -5.35
CA LEU A 91 -1.98 -1.51 -5.96
C LEU A 91 -1.03 -2.08 -4.90
N GLY A 92 -0.84 -3.39 -4.92
CA GLY A 92 -0.17 -4.11 -3.84
C GLY A 92 -0.97 -4.03 -2.55
N CYS A 93 -2.28 -4.28 -2.63
CA CYS A 93 -3.21 -4.00 -1.53
C CYS A 93 -2.95 -4.84 -0.29
N GLY A 94 -2.21 -5.96 -0.41
CA GLY A 94 -1.98 -6.91 0.67
C GLY A 94 -3.31 -7.37 1.28
N LEU A 95 -3.53 -7.04 2.55
CA LEU A 95 -4.73 -7.41 3.30
C LEU A 95 -5.91 -6.45 3.03
N GLY A 96 -5.75 -5.47 2.13
CA GLY A 96 -6.79 -4.51 1.76
C GLY A 96 -7.14 -3.51 2.88
N GLN A 97 -6.20 -3.20 3.78
CA GLN A 97 -6.44 -2.33 4.93
C GLN A 97 -6.90 -0.91 4.54
N ASP A 98 -6.36 -0.35 3.45
CA ASP A 98 -6.71 1.01 3.01
C ASP A 98 -8.11 1.02 2.36
N ILE A 99 -8.49 -0.02 1.61
CA ILE A 99 -9.85 -0.22 1.07
C ILE A 99 -10.88 -0.30 2.20
N ARG A 100 -10.60 -1.08 3.24
CA ARG A 100 -11.51 -1.25 4.38
C ARG A 100 -11.60 -0.01 5.24
N ARG A 101 -10.50 0.74 5.35
CA ARG A 101 -10.53 2.06 5.98
C ARG A 101 -11.41 3.04 5.21
N LEU A 102 -11.31 3.08 3.87
CA LEU A 102 -12.20 3.87 3.02
C LEU A 102 -13.68 3.46 3.20
N ALA A 103 -13.95 2.15 3.23
CA ALA A 103 -15.30 1.64 3.45
C ALA A 103 -15.86 2.06 4.82
N TYR A 104 -15.05 1.96 5.88
CA TYR A 104 -15.41 2.42 7.21
C TYR A 104 -15.70 3.93 7.26
N ASP A 105 -14.94 4.75 6.52
CA ASP A 105 -15.18 6.20 6.41
C ASP A 105 -16.35 6.56 5.44
N GLY A 106 -17.06 5.53 4.95
CA GLY A 106 -18.32 5.64 4.22
C GLY A 106 -18.19 5.62 2.69
N ALA A 107 -17.03 5.30 2.13
CA ALA A 107 -16.87 5.12 0.70
C ALA A 107 -17.56 3.80 0.24
N PRO A 108 -18.39 3.80 -0.82
CA PRO A 108 -19.01 2.58 -1.33
C PRO A 108 -17.95 1.58 -1.82
N SER A 109 -17.88 0.41 -1.19
CA SER A 109 -16.83 -0.57 -1.49
C SER A 109 -16.92 -1.19 -2.87
N GLU A 110 -18.11 -1.23 -3.47
CA GLU A 110 -18.33 -1.65 -4.86
C GLU A 110 -17.58 -0.79 -5.90
N ASN A 111 -17.17 0.44 -5.52
CA ASN A 111 -16.37 1.33 -6.37
C ASN A 111 -14.86 1.15 -6.16
N MET A 112 -14.43 0.16 -5.37
CA MET A 112 -13.04 -0.04 -4.99
C MET A 112 -12.53 -1.38 -5.48
N LEU A 113 -11.28 -1.36 -5.97
CA LEU A 113 -10.55 -2.52 -6.43
C LEU A 113 -9.25 -2.67 -5.64
N GLY A 114 -8.91 -3.89 -5.24
CA GLY A 114 -7.59 -4.25 -4.72
C GLY A 114 -6.86 -5.13 -5.72
N LEU A 115 -5.59 -4.85 -5.98
CA LEU A 115 -4.73 -5.70 -6.78
C LEU A 115 -3.52 -6.13 -5.95
N ASP A 116 -3.30 -7.43 -5.85
CA ASP A 116 -2.09 -8.01 -5.27
C ASP A 116 -1.68 -9.25 -6.06
N LEU A 117 -0.42 -9.67 -5.94
CA LEU A 117 0.06 -10.87 -6.61
C LEU A 117 -0.44 -12.15 -5.93
N ARG A 118 -0.71 -12.09 -4.62
CA ARG A 118 -0.98 -13.28 -3.79
C ARG A 118 -2.43 -13.31 -3.33
N GLU A 119 -3.21 -14.22 -3.89
CA GLU A 119 -4.60 -14.47 -3.48
C GLU A 119 -4.69 -14.81 -1.98
N GLU A 120 -3.77 -15.62 -1.46
CA GLU A 120 -3.79 -16.05 -0.06
C GLU A 120 -3.60 -14.88 0.92
N VAL A 121 -2.89 -13.82 0.51
CA VAL A 121 -2.75 -12.59 1.31
C VAL A 121 -4.03 -11.76 1.30
N ILE A 122 -4.73 -11.71 0.17
CA ILE A 122 -6.05 -11.08 0.04
C ILE A 122 -7.06 -11.83 0.93
N GLU A 123 -7.06 -13.16 0.87
CA GLU A 123 -7.95 -14.02 1.66
C GLU A 123 -7.72 -13.83 3.16
N LEU A 124 -6.46 -13.70 3.58
CA LEU A 124 -6.11 -13.37 4.97
C LEU A 124 -6.64 -11.99 5.41
N GLY A 125 -6.84 -11.06 4.47
CA GLY A 125 -7.53 -9.79 4.73
C GLY A 125 -8.97 -10.00 5.21
N TYR A 126 -9.73 -10.91 4.59
CA TYR A 126 -11.08 -11.22 5.05
C TYR A 126 -11.08 -11.84 6.46
N ASP A 127 -10.07 -12.64 6.80
CA ASP A 127 -9.92 -13.17 8.16
C ASP A 127 -9.58 -12.09 9.18
N LEU A 128 -8.74 -11.12 8.80
CA LEU A 128 -8.37 -10.00 9.66
C LEU A 128 -9.59 -9.13 9.98
N PHE A 129 -10.39 -8.79 8.97
CA PHE A 129 -11.46 -7.80 9.07
C PHE A 129 -12.87 -8.37 9.18
N LYS A 130 -13.03 -9.70 9.10
CA LYS A 130 -14.30 -10.43 9.28
C LYS A 130 -15.47 -9.92 8.42
N ASP A 131 -15.17 -9.56 7.17
CA ASP A 131 -16.08 -8.80 6.31
C ASP A 131 -16.40 -9.48 4.98
N ARG A 132 -16.17 -10.80 4.85
CA ARG A 132 -16.41 -11.55 3.60
C ARG A 132 -17.81 -11.36 3.03
N ASP A 133 -18.82 -11.26 3.88
CA ASP A 133 -20.22 -11.15 3.47
C ASP A 133 -20.68 -9.69 3.30
N THR A 134 -19.89 -8.71 3.79
CA THR A 134 -20.28 -7.30 3.87
C THR A 134 -19.48 -6.40 2.93
N LEU A 135 -18.20 -6.69 2.70
CA LEU A 135 -17.36 -5.95 1.77
C LEU A 135 -17.74 -6.28 0.32
N ARG A 136 -17.95 -5.25 -0.50
CA ARG A 136 -18.31 -5.37 -1.92
C ARG A 136 -17.20 -4.99 -2.89
N ALA A 137 -15.98 -4.76 -2.38
CA ALA A 137 -14.82 -4.47 -3.20
C ALA A 137 -14.45 -5.66 -4.09
N THR A 138 -13.89 -5.37 -5.26
CA THR A 138 -13.36 -6.40 -6.16
C THR A 138 -11.87 -6.58 -5.87
N PHE A 139 -11.41 -7.82 -5.68
CA PHE A 139 -9.98 -8.11 -5.55
C PHE A 139 -9.48 -8.91 -6.74
N LEU A 140 -8.30 -8.53 -7.25
CA LEU A 140 -7.63 -9.16 -8.37
C LEU A 140 -6.29 -9.73 -7.90
N ALA A 141 -6.17 -11.06 -7.94
CA ALA A 141 -4.93 -11.76 -7.68
C ALA A 141 -4.15 -11.95 -9.00
N GLN A 142 -3.28 -11.01 -9.36
CA GLN A 142 -2.54 -11.04 -10.62
C GLN A 142 -1.31 -10.11 -10.60
N ASP A 143 -0.43 -10.28 -11.58
CA ASP A 143 0.62 -9.30 -11.86
C ASP A 143 0.00 -8.01 -12.41
N PHE A 144 0.46 -6.86 -11.91
CA PHE A 144 0.02 -5.55 -12.36
C PHE A 144 0.28 -5.33 -13.85
N PHE A 145 1.40 -5.85 -14.38
CA PHE A 145 1.77 -5.74 -15.79
C PHE A 145 1.06 -6.75 -16.69
N GLU A 146 0.30 -7.68 -16.14
CA GLU A 146 -0.49 -8.62 -16.93
C GLU A 146 -1.83 -8.00 -17.35
N ASP A 147 -2.08 -7.96 -18.66
CA ASP A 147 -3.34 -7.52 -19.23
C ASP A 147 -4.38 -8.64 -19.17
N THR A 148 -4.92 -8.90 -17.99
CA THR A 148 -6.10 -9.77 -17.86
C THR A 148 -7.35 -9.07 -18.41
N PRO A 149 -8.41 -9.80 -18.80
CA PRO A 149 -9.66 -9.17 -19.25
C PRO A 149 -10.19 -8.13 -18.27
N VAL A 150 -10.16 -8.43 -16.96
CA VAL A 150 -10.68 -7.55 -15.92
C VAL A 150 -9.86 -6.26 -15.82
N LEU A 151 -8.52 -6.34 -15.80
CA LEU A 151 -7.70 -5.13 -15.73
C LEU A 151 -7.78 -4.29 -17.02
N ARG A 152 -7.89 -4.94 -18.19
CA ARG A 152 -8.14 -4.24 -19.46
C ARG A 152 -9.45 -3.47 -19.46
N GLU A 153 -10.49 -4.01 -18.83
CA GLU A 153 -11.77 -3.31 -18.70
C GLU A 153 -11.67 -2.07 -17.82
N MET A 154 -10.63 -1.93 -16.97
CA MET A 154 -10.41 -0.76 -16.12
C MET A 154 -9.60 0.36 -16.81
N ILE A 155 -8.97 0.09 -17.96
CA ILE A 155 -8.23 1.10 -18.73
C ILE A 155 -9.14 2.28 -19.06
N GLY A 156 -8.70 3.49 -18.75
CA GLY A 156 -9.48 4.70 -19.00
C GLY A 156 -10.68 4.91 -18.06
N LYS A 157 -10.79 4.15 -16.96
CA LYS A 157 -11.95 4.23 -16.04
C LYS A 157 -11.60 4.56 -14.60
N ILE A 158 -10.33 4.42 -14.20
CA ILE A 158 -9.91 4.68 -12.82
C ILE A 158 -9.73 6.17 -12.60
N GLU A 159 -10.17 6.66 -11.45
CA GLU A 159 -10.04 8.07 -11.08
C GLU A 159 -9.01 8.28 -9.97
N ILE A 160 -8.80 7.25 -9.15
CA ILE A 160 -7.92 7.29 -7.98
C ILE A 160 -7.10 6.01 -7.92
N ILE A 161 -5.78 6.14 -7.80
CA ILE A 161 -4.85 5.02 -7.67
C ILE A 161 -4.07 5.22 -6.38
N ASN A 162 -4.04 4.21 -5.52
CA ASN A 162 -3.11 4.16 -4.39
C ASN A 162 -1.99 3.16 -4.67
N SER A 163 -0.74 3.57 -4.47
CA SER A 163 0.47 2.75 -4.66
C SER A 163 1.31 2.80 -3.39
N ARG A 164 0.77 2.29 -2.27
CA ARG A 164 1.48 2.27 -0.98
C ARG A 164 2.50 1.14 -0.94
N LEU A 165 3.79 1.49 -0.90
CA LEU A 165 4.88 0.51 -0.89
C LEU A 165 4.77 -0.52 -2.02
N PHE A 166 4.30 -0.08 -3.18
CA PHE A 166 4.18 -0.92 -4.37
C PHE A 166 5.25 -0.55 -5.40
N MET A 167 5.17 0.65 -5.97
CA MET A 167 6.13 1.15 -6.97
C MET A 167 7.61 0.98 -6.57
N HIS A 168 7.95 1.07 -5.28
CA HIS A 168 9.34 0.93 -4.80
C HIS A 168 9.98 -0.46 -4.99
N LEU A 169 9.21 -1.45 -5.42
CA LEU A 169 9.69 -2.82 -5.62
C LEU A 169 10.58 -2.97 -6.87
N TRP A 170 10.65 -1.95 -7.72
CA TRP A 170 11.39 -1.96 -8.99
C TRP A 170 12.60 -1.03 -9.00
N ASP A 171 13.46 -1.24 -9.99
CA ASP A 171 14.50 -0.30 -10.43
C ASP A 171 13.88 0.93 -11.11
N TRP A 172 14.71 1.90 -11.51
CA TRP A 172 14.23 3.14 -12.14
C TRP A 172 13.33 2.86 -13.35
N ALA A 173 13.77 1.99 -14.26
CA ALA A 173 13.04 1.69 -15.47
C ALA A 173 11.69 1.02 -15.17
N GLY A 174 11.65 0.07 -14.23
CA GLY A 174 10.40 -0.54 -13.79
C GLY A 174 9.47 0.45 -13.11
N GLN A 175 9.99 1.36 -12.28
CA GLN A 175 9.20 2.41 -11.65
C GLN A 175 8.58 3.36 -12.69
N VAL A 176 9.33 3.78 -13.70
CA VAL A 176 8.80 4.57 -14.82
C VAL A 176 7.69 3.80 -15.54
N ARG A 177 7.86 2.49 -15.81
CA ARG A 177 6.81 1.65 -16.42
C ARG A 177 5.55 1.56 -15.53
N VAL A 178 5.71 1.42 -14.22
CA VAL A 178 4.56 1.47 -13.28
C VAL A 178 3.84 2.81 -13.41
N GLY A 179 4.58 3.92 -13.44
CA GLY A 179 4.04 5.27 -13.66
C GLY A 179 3.22 5.42 -14.94
N GLN A 180 3.77 4.96 -16.06
CA GLN A 180 3.09 4.99 -17.37
C GLN A 180 1.78 4.19 -17.33
N ARG A 181 1.82 2.98 -16.77
CA ARG A 181 0.64 2.11 -16.69
C ARG A 181 -0.42 2.63 -15.72
N MET A 182 -0.02 3.26 -14.62
CA MET A 182 -0.98 3.96 -13.75
C MET A 182 -1.72 5.05 -14.54
N ILE A 183 -1.02 5.83 -15.36
CA ILE A 183 -1.62 6.87 -16.20
C ILE A 183 -2.52 6.27 -17.30
N GLU A 184 -2.24 5.07 -17.82
CA GLU A 184 -3.12 4.35 -18.76
C GLU A 184 -4.44 3.91 -18.11
N LEU A 185 -4.42 3.51 -16.84
CA LEU A 185 -5.62 3.15 -16.09
C LEU A 185 -6.52 4.37 -15.81
N LEU A 186 -5.94 5.56 -15.71
CA LEU A 186 -6.68 6.78 -15.41
C LEU A 186 -7.66 7.16 -16.53
N THR A 187 -8.77 7.79 -16.16
CA THR A 187 -9.72 8.38 -17.11
C THR A 187 -9.06 9.36 -18.10
N PRO A 188 -9.67 9.65 -19.25
CA PRO A 188 -9.16 10.66 -20.17
C PRO A 188 -9.01 12.05 -19.55
N GLN A 189 -9.74 12.37 -18.48
CA GLN A 189 -9.61 13.64 -17.74
C GLN A 189 -8.42 13.63 -16.77
N GLY A 190 -7.79 12.47 -16.59
CA GLY A 190 -6.75 12.23 -15.59
C GLY A 190 -7.33 11.73 -14.27
N GLY A 191 -6.68 12.07 -13.17
CA GLY A 191 -7.04 11.56 -11.86
C GLY A 191 -6.00 11.82 -10.79
N LEU A 192 -6.13 11.09 -9.69
CA LEU A 192 -5.27 11.22 -8.53
C LEU A 192 -4.46 9.94 -8.33
N ILE A 193 -3.14 10.06 -8.20
CA ILE A 193 -2.27 8.94 -7.82
C ILE A 193 -1.64 9.28 -6.47
N THR A 194 -1.83 8.43 -5.47
CA THR A 194 -1.22 8.58 -4.15
C THR A 194 -0.25 7.44 -3.89
N GLY A 195 0.69 7.67 -2.99
CA GLY A 195 1.52 6.57 -2.53
C GLY A 195 2.43 6.88 -1.37
N LEU A 196 3.08 5.81 -0.94
CA LEU A 196 4.16 5.81 0.02
C LEU A 196 5.32 5.07 -0.61
N HIS A 197 6.49 5.68 -0.64
CA HIS A 197 7.68 5.10 -1.24
C HIS A 197 8.76 4.88 -0.17
N SER A 198 9.53 3.80 -0.30
CA SER A 198 10.75 3.65 0.50
C SER A 198 11.83 4.56 -0.06
N GLY A 199 12.35 5.46 0.76
CA GLY A 199 13.36 6.44 0.36
C GLY A 199 14.63 6.37 1.19
N GLY A 200 15.61 7.17 0.78
CA GLY A 200 16.91 7.32 1.44
C GLY A 200 17.39 8.76 1.35
N ARG A 201 18.39 9.10 2.16
CA ARG A 201 19.06 10.41 2.06
C ARG A 201 19.77 10.55 0.73
N GLU A 202 20.40 9.47 0.29
CA GLU A 202 21.01 9.35 -1.03
C GLU A 202 20.11 8.51 -1.93
N SER A 203 20.00 8.93 -3.19
CA SER A 203 19.29 8.17 -4.21
C SER A 203 20.25 7.24 -4.94
N GLY A 204 19.78 6.07 -5.36
CA GLY A 204 20.57 5.17 -6.20
C GLY A 204 20.07 3.74 -6.18
N ASN A 205 20.72 2.90 -6.99
CA ASN A 205 20.44 1.48 -7.03
C ASN A 205 20.94 0.80 -5.75
N HIS A 206 20.02 0.19 -5.04
CA HIS A 206 20.32 -0.65 -3.89
C HIS A 206 19.93 -2.08 -4.22
N LYS A 207 20.84 -3.01 -3.97
CA LYS A 207 20.51 -4.43 -4.02
C LYS A 207 19.85 -4.78 -2.70
N ALA A 208 18.55 -5.08 -2.73
CA ALA A 208 17.89 -5.64 -1.57
C ALA A 208 18.44 -7.05 -1.29
N GLU A 209 18.38 -7.52 -0.04
CA GLU A 209 18.71 -8.90 0.31
C GLU A 209 17.84 -9.86 -0.54
N GLY A 210 18.46 -10.61 -1.47
CA GLY A 210 17.76 -11.60 -2.29
C GLY A 210 17.54 -11.28 -3.78
N TRP A 211 18.43 -10.50 -4.42
CA TRP A 211 18.65 -10.45 -5.89
C TRP A 211 17.84 -9.47 -6.75
N ILE A 212 16.93 -8.66 -6.19
CA ILE A 212 16.19 -7.65 -6.98
C ILE A 212 16.79 -6.27 -6.71
N GLU A 213 17.31 -5.64 -7.76
CA GLU A 213 17.76 -4.25 -7.73
C GLU A 213 16.56 -3.31 -7.61
N ARG A 214 16.63 -2.39 -6.65
CA ARG A 214 15.59 -1.37 -6.42
C ARG A 214 16.23 0.00 -6.48
N PHE A 215 15.55 0.96 -7.09
CA PHE A 215 16.00 2.34 -7.04
C PHE A 215 15.43 3.01 -5.79
N ILE A 216 16.31 3.38 -4.86
CA ILE A 216 15.93 4.15 -3.68
C ILE A 216 15.95 5.63 -4.02
N HIS A 217 14.87 6.31 -3.68
CA HIS A 217 14.71 7.73 -3.99
C HIS A 217 14.96 8.63 -2.77
N ASN A 218 15.59 9.77 -3.02
CA ASN A 218 15.31 10.99 -2.27
C ASN A 218 14.27 11.84 -3.01
N GLU A 219 13.81 12.96 -2.43
CA GLU A 219 12.77 13.79 -3.06
C GLU A 219 13.14 14.27 -4.48
N MET A 220 14.40 14.66 -4.71
CA MET A 220 14.84 15.16 -6.01
C MET A 220 14.76 14.09 -7.09
N SER A 221 15.32 12.90 -6.83
CA SER A 221 15.28 11.78 -7.78
C SER A 221 13.85 11.31 -8.05
N PHE A 222 12.96 11.36 -7.04
CA PHE A 222 11.55 10.99 -7.22
C PHE A 222 10.82 12.00 -8.14
N ARG A 223 11.09 13.30 -7.97
CA ARG A 223 10.56 14.34 -8.87
C ARG A 223 11.06 14.13 -10.30
N GLN A 224 12.34 13.80 -10.47
CA GLN A 224 12.92 13.55 -11.80
C GLN A 224 12.27 12.35 -12.51
N MET A 225 11.94 11.30 -11.77
CA MET A 225 11.21 10.15 -12.30
C MET A 225 9.81 10.55 -12.80
N TRP A 226 9.06 11.36 -12.03
CA TRP A 226 7.74 11.83 -12.47
C TRP A 226 7.79 12.78 -13.66
N ILE A 227 8.84 13.60 -13.79
CA ILE A 227 9.10 14.41 -15.00
C ILE A 227 9.30 13.49 -16.22
N GLU A 228 10.03 12.38 -16.06
CA GLU A 228 10.21 11.41 -17.14
C GLU A 228 8.90 10.72 -17.52
N ILE A 229 8.09 10.32 -16.53
CA ILE A 229 6.76 9.74 -16.74
C ILE A 229 5.84 10.72 -17.50
N GLU A 230 5.79 11.99 -17.09
CA GLU A 230 5.06 13.06 -17.79
C GLU A 230 5.51 13.17 -19.26
N ARG A 231 6.82 13.25 -19.51
CA ARG A 231 7.38 13.33 -20.88
C ARG A 231 6.99 12.12 -21.73
N LEU A 232 7.02 10.91 -21.17
CA LEU A 232 6.74 9.67 -21.90
C LEU A 232 5.25 9.43 -22.16
N THR A 233 4.38 9.95 -21.30
CA THR A 233 2.93 9.74 -21.41
C THR A 233 2.19 10.91 -22.06
N GLY A 234 2.82 12.07 -22.16
CA GLY A 234 2.20 13.32 -22.60
C GLY A 234 1.19 13.90 -21.59
N ALA A 235 1.05 13.29 -20.41
CA ALA A 235 0.16 13.79 -19.36
C ALA A 235 0.84 14.92 -18.57
N HIS A 236 0.06 15.83 -18.01
CA HIS A 236 0.55 16.84 -17.08
C HIS A 236 0.42 16.33 -15.63
N CYS A 237 1.53 16.27 -14.91
CA CYS A 237 1.65 15.68 -13.58
C CYS A 237 2.08 16.74 -12.56
N THR A 238 1.21 17.08 -11.62
CA THR A 238 1.56 17.95 -10.48
C THR A 238 1.89 17.09 -9.26
N LEU A 239 3.17 17.04 -8.87
CA LEU A 239 3.67 16.22 -7.76
C LEU A 239 3.84 17.02 -6.46
N GLU A 240 3.10 16.61 -5.43
CA GLU A 240 3.35 16.94 -4.02
C GLU A 240 4.03 15.76 -3.34
N ILE A 241 5.13 16.02 -2.62
CA ILE A 241 5.90 14.99 -1.92
C ILE A 241 6.44 15.55 -0.61
N SER A 242 6.50 14.68 0.40
CA SER A 242 7.14 14.95 1.67
C SER A 242 7.96 13.74 2.11
N ALA A 243 9.19 13.97 2.59
CA ALA A 243 10.00 12.95 3.21
C ALA A 243 9.86 12.97 4.73
N ARG A 244 9.75 11.80 5.36
CA ARG A 244 9.80 11.63 6.81
C ARG A 244 10.78 10.53 7.18
N GLU A 245 11.50 10.69 8.28
CA GLU A 245 12.34 9.62 8.80
C GLU A 245 11.49 8.44 9.27
N ASP A 246 11.86 7.24 8.86
CA ASP A 246 11.28 6.00 9.35
C ASP A 246 12.23 5.35 10.36
N LYS A 247 11.84 5.44 11.63
CA LYS A 247 12.62 4.86 12.73
C LYS A 247 12.40 3.34 12.87
N ARG A 248 11.48 2.75 12.11
CA ARG A 248 11.03 1.35 12.28
C ARG A 248 11.89 0.32 11.53
N TYR A 249 12.77 0.75 10.61
CA TYR A 249 13.59 -0.15 9.81
C TYR A 249 15.03 0.37 9.68
N ARG A 250 16.00 -0.37 10.22
CA ARG A 250 17.44 -0.09 10.08
C ARG A 250 18.23 -1.39 9.88
N PRO A 251 18.38 -1.89 8.64
CA PRO A 251 19.32 -2.96 8.37
C PRO A 251 20.77 -2.47 8.39
N ASP A 252 21.04 -1.26 7.90
CA ASP A 252 22.41 -0.83 7.53
C ASP A 252 22.79 0.60 7.98
N ASP A 253 22.35 1.05 9.16
CA ASP A 253 22.72 2.35 9.77
C ASP A 253 22.43 3.64 8.97
N GLN A 254 21.83 3.56 7.77
CA GLN A 254 21.25 4.73 7.11
C GLN A 254 19.82 5.00 7.62
N PRO A 255 19.45 6.26 7.93
CA PRO A 255 18.07 6.59 8.24
C PRO A 255 17.21 6.36 7.00
N ALA A 256 16.36 5.33 7.04
CA ALA A 256 15.36 5.08 6.02
C ALA A 256 14.39 6.26 5.99
N LEU A 257 14.12 6.81 4.80
CA LEU A 257 13.07 7.81 4.61
C LEU A 257 11.81 7.13 4.09
N ARG A 258 10.66 7.71 4.39
CA ARG A 258 9.39 7.42 3.73
C ARG A 258 9.00 8.65 2.94
N LEU A 259 8.83 8.47 1.65
CA LEU A 259 8.34 9.52 0.77
C LEU A 259 6.83 9.34 0.65
N GLN A 260 6.07 10.25 1.23
CA GLN A 260 4.62 10.29 1.08
C GLN A 260 4.30 11.29 -0.03
N TRP A 261 3.55 10.88 -1.04
CA TRP A 261 3.37 11.66 -2.26
C TRP A 261 1.97 11.54 -2.85
N VAL A 262 1.62 12.56 -3.62
CA VAL A 262 0.38 12.71 -4.36
C VAL A 262 0.71 13.33 -5.72
N VAL A 263 0.18 12.75 -6.79
CA VAL A 263 0.27 13.28 -8.15
C VAL A 263 -1.14 13.53 -8.67
N GLU A 264 -1.41 14.79 -9.00
CA GLU A 264 -2.59 15.16 -9.78
C GLU A 264 -2.22 15.05 -11.26
N VAL A 265 -2.92 14.19 -12.01
CA VAL A 265 -2.68 13.97 -13.43
C VAL A 265 -3.82 14.61 -14.24
N ARG A 266 -3.46 15.31 -15.31
CA ARG A 266 -4.39 15.86 -16.33
C ARG A 266 -3.92 15.47 -17.72
N ARG A 267 -4.85 15.21 -18.63
CA ARG A 267 -4.56 14.82 -20.02
C ARG A 267 -5.38 15.67 -20.99
#